data_AF-A0A8J8KNL4-F1
#
_entry.id   AF-A0A8J8KNL4-F1
#
_cell.length_a   1.000
_cell.length_b   1.000
_cell.length_c   1.000
_cell.angle_alpha   90.00
_cell.angle_beta   90.00
_cell.angle_gamma   90.00
#
_symmetry.space_group_name_H-M   'P 1'
#
loop_
_entity.id
_entity.type
_entity.pdbx_description
1 polymer ?
#
loop_
_entity_poly.entity_id
_entity_poly.type
_entity_poly.pdbx_seq_one_letter_code
_entity_poly.pdbx_strand_id
1 'polypeptide(L)'
;MAVVRRTGTIPQQASTKDAAPQQAQTPGDAETAAVPTMPAHLWAFGVGLALVGGGLLAAWAIWANGPVNTFRATSEGSIFAGLVVVTAAVERVLEPFTRWLPGRAAQHRYDWALAAMENGAGTTAATAKAKADLEQAKADKGIIAWGLATGLATVMSASGGFYLLHMIAENPQWDAVPTWVDSLITGLIVGSGTKPVHDLISRVQQNKEKGQLA
;
A
#
# COMPACT_ATOMS: atom_id res chain seq x y z
N MET A 1 -37.43 -8.39 -66.11
CA MET A 1 -36.77 -8.99 -64.92
C MET A 1 -35.36 -9.38 -65.31
N ALA A 2 -34.38 -8.55 -64.94
CA ALA A 2 -32.96 -8.76 -65.22
C ALA A 2 -32.22 -8.88 -63.89
N VAL A 3 -31.60 -10.03 -63.66
CA VAL A 3 -30.78 -10.33 -62.49
C VAL A 3 -29.40 -9.74 -62.73
N VAL A 4 -29.07 -8.63 -62.08
CA VAL A 4 -27.72 -8.06 -62.09
C VAL A 4 -26.97 -8.60 -60.87
N ARG A 5 -26.04 -9.53 -61.12
CA ARG A 5 -25.12 -10.09 -60.12
C ARG A 5 -24.08 -9.03 -59.73
N ARG A 6 -23.94 -8.79 -58.43
CA ARG A 6 -22.99 -7.84 -57.83
C ARG A 6 -21.65 -8.56 -57.64
N THR A 7 -20.67 -8.25 -58.50
CA THR A 7 -19.29 -8.73 -58.40
C THR A 7 -18.58 -7.98 -57.27
N GLY A 8 -18.32 -8.66 -56.15
CA GLY A 8 -17.47 -8.15 -55.08
C GLY A 8 -16.00 -8.41 -55.40
N THR A 9 -15.23 -7.35 -55.56
CA THR A 9 -13.76 -7.37 -55.58
C THR A 9 -13.24 -7.43 -54.15
N ILE A 10 -12.46 -8.47 -53.83
CA ILE A 10 -11.65 -8.55 -52.61
C ILE A 10 -10.22 -8.11 -52.99
N PRO A 11 -9.67 -7.04 -52.42
CA PRO A 11 -8.23 -6.85 -52.37
C PRO A 11 -7.65 -7.44 -51.08
N GLN A 12 -7.00 -8.59 -51.29
CA GLN A 12 -5.70 -9.06 -50.77
C GLN A 12 -5.06 -8.35 -49.56
N GLN A 13 -4.62 -9.22 -48.64
CA GLN A 13 -3.96 -8.98 -47.35
C GLN A 13 -2.74 -8.05 -47.37
N ALA A 14 -2.61 -7.22 -46.32
CA ALA A 14 -1.33 -6.73 -45.84
C ALA A 14 -1.04 -7.35 -44.46
N SER A 15 0.16 -7.91 -44.34
CA SER A 15 0.67 -8.70 -43.24
C SER A 15 0.58 -8.04 -41.86
N THR A 16 0.26 -8.87 -40.88
CA THR A 16 0.49 -8.71 -39.44
C THR A 16 1.93 -8.31 -39.15
N LYS A 17 2.14 -7.09 -38.64
CA LYS A 17 3.31 -6.72 -37.86
C LYS A 17 2.95 -5.57 -36.90
N ASP A 18 3.05 -5.85 -35.62
CA ASP A 18 3.10 -4.92 -34.48
C ASP A 18 1.92 -3.95 -34.30
N ALA A 19 0.87 -4.41 -33.59
CA ALA A 19 -0.10 -3.54 -32.93
C ALA A 19 -0.04 -3.80 -31.41
N ALA A 20 0.87 -3.09 -30.73
CA ALA A 20 0.75 -2.87 -29.30
C ALA A 20 -0.49 -1.98 -29.06
N PRO A 21 -1.31 -2.22 -28.02
CA PRO A 21 -2.41 -1.32 -27.71
C PRO A 21 -1.83 0.03 -27.24
N GLN A 22 -1.90 1.04 -28.11
CA GLN A 22 -1.82 2.44 -27.72
C GLN A 22 -2.99 2.76 -26.80
N GLN A 23 -2.73 2.75 -25.49
CA GLN A 23 -3.62 3.34 -24.51
C GLN A 23 -3.74 4.83 -24.82
N ALA A 24 -4.96 5.24 -25.16
CA ALA A 24 -5.35 6.63 -25.33
C ALA A 24 -5.02 7.39 -24.03
N GLN A 25 -4.03 8.28 -24.11
CA GLN A 25 -3.80 9.31 -23.10
C GLN A 25 -5.04 10.19 -23.05
N THR A 26 -5.80 10.08 -21.97
CA THR A 26 -6.92 10.98 -21.70
C THR A 26 -6.32 12.31 -21.22
N PRO A 27 -6.63 13.45 -21.85
CA PRO A 27 -6.18 14.76 -21.37
C PRO A 27 -6.97 15.11 -20.11
N GLY A 28 -6.41 14.74 -18.97
CA GLY A 28 -6.92 15.02 -17.62
C GLY A 28 -5.88 15.70 -16.75
N ASP A 29 -4.87 16.34 -17.35
CA ASP A 29 -3.89 17.17 -16.65
C ASP A 29 -4.43 18.60 -16.47
N ALA A 30 -5.67 18.71 -15.98
CA ALA A 30 -6.09 19.92 -15.30
C ALA A 30 -5.52 19.85 -13.87
N GLU A 31 -4.22 20.12 -13.80
CA GLU A 31 -3.48 20.74 -12.71
C GLU A 31 -4.31 20.95 -11.44
N THR A 32 -4.54 19.85 -10.72
CA THR A 32 -4.97 19.93 -9.32
C THR A 32 -3.71 20.31 -8.57
N ALA A 33 -3.48 21.61 -8.43
CA ALA A 33 -2.36 22.19 -7.68
C ALA A 33 -2.04 21.29 -6.48
N ALA A 34 -0.88 20.64 -6.55
CA ALA A 34 -0.42 19.70 -5.55
C ALA A 34 -0.24 20.47 -4.24
N VAL A 35 -1.26 20.37 -3.38
CA VAL A 35 -1.21 20.93 -2.03
C VAL A 35 0.00 20.32 -1.33
N PRO A 36 0.83 21.13 -0.64
CA PRO A 36 2.00 20.64 0.08
C PRO A 36 1.65 19.41 0.93
N THR A 37 2.33 18.30 0.65
CA THR A 37 2.20 17.03 1.38
C THR A 37 2.75 17.20 2.78
N MET A 38 1.87 17.38 3.77
CA MET A 38 2.31 17.56 5.15
C MET A 38 2.91 16.25 5.71
N PRO A 39 4.05 16.31 6.42
CA PRO A 39 4.63 15.14 7.06
C PRO A 39 3.70 14.63 8.17
N ALA A 40 3.61 13.31 8.34
CA ALA A 40 2.87 12.74 9.46
C ALA A 40 3.38 13.30 10.80
N HIS A 41 2.49 13.46 11.77
CA HIS A 41 2.87 13.92 13.08
C HIS A 41 3.79 12.90 13.77
N LEU A 42 4.72 13.40 14.60
CA LEU A 42 5.62 12.55 15.38
C LEU A 42 4.89 11.55 16.29
N TRP A 43 3.71 11.90 16.79
CA TRP A 43 2.91 10.98 17.60
C TRP A 43 2.41 9.79 16.77
N ALA A 44 1.99 10.02 15.52
CA ALA A 44 1.52 8.95 14.63
C ALA A 44 2.67 7.99 14.31
N PHE A 45 3.87 8.54 14.11
CA PHE A 45 5.11 7.75 13.99
C PHE A 45 5.41 6.93 15.25
N GLY A 46 5.31 7.54 16.44
CA GLY A 46 5.46 6.84 17.71
C GLY A 46 4.46 5.69 17.87
N VAL A 47 3.19 5.88 17.49
CA VAL A 47 2.16 4.84 17.50
C VAL A 47 2.49 3.73 16.49
N GLY A 48 2.88 4.09 15.27
CA GLY A 48 3.29 3.13 14.24
C GLY A 48 4.44 2.23 14.72
N LEU A 49 5.50 2.83 15.28
CA LEU A 49 6.61 2.09 15.86
C LEU A 49 6.20 1.24 17.07
N ALA A 50 5.30 1.74 17.93
CA ALA A 50 4.80 0.97 19.06
C ALA A 50 4.02 -0.28 18.61
N LEU A 51 3.26 -0.19 17.51
CA LEU A 51 2.56 -1.33 16.92
C LEU A 51 3.52 -2.38 16.35
N VAL A 52 4.58 -1.93 15.65
CA VAL A 52 5.65 -2.82 15.18
C VAL A 52 6.36 -3.48 16.35
N GLY A 53 6.74 -2.71 17.37
CA GLY A 53 7.37 -3.21 18.59
C GLY A 53 6.48 -4.21 19.34
N GLY A 54 5.18 -3.96 19.42
CA GLY A 54 4.21 -4.90 20.00
C GLY A 54 4.15 -6.22 19.23
N GLY A 55 4.14 -6.17 17.89
CA GLY A 55 4.21 -7.36 17.05
C GLY A 55 5.51 -8.14 17.24
N LEU A 56 6.64 -7.42 17.36
CA LEU A 56 7.95 -8.02 17.63
C LEU A 56 8.00 -8.72 18.99
N LEU A 57 7.48 -8.07 20.05
CA LEU A 57 7.41 -8.66 21.39
C LEU A 57 6.53 -9.92 21.40
N ALA A 58 5.41 -9.91 20.67
CA ALA A 58 4.56 -11.08 20.52
C ALA A 58 5.27 -12.21 19.74
N ALA A 59 5.98 -11.90 18.65
CA ALA A 59 6.78 -12.89 17.93
C ALA A 59 7.90 -13.49 18.77
N TRP A 60 8.60 -12.65 19.55
CA TRP A 60 9.60 -13.12 20.51
C TRP A 60 8.98 -14.04 21.57
N ALA A 61 7.80 -13.69 22.11
CA ALA A 61 7.10 -14.53 23.07
C ALA A 61 6.68 -15.88 22.46
N ILE A 62 6.23 -15.91 21.20
CA ILE A 62 5.92 -17.16 20.49
C ILE A 62 7.18 -18.02 20.39
N TRP A 63 8.30 -17.45 19.94
CA TRP A 63 9.58 -18.15 19.84
C TRP A 63 10.06 -18.69 21.19
N ALA A 64 9.95 -17.90 22.26
CA ALA A 64 10.38 -18.28 23.61
C ALA A 64 9.56 -19.44 24.21
N ASN A 65 8.30 -19.63 23.78
CA ASN A 65 7.42 -20.68 24.29
C ASN A 65 7.50 -22.00 23.50
N GLY A 66 8.31 -22.06 22.43
CA GLY A 66 8.59 -23.29 21.70
C GLY A 66 8.72 -23.10 20.19
N PRO A 67 9.43 -24.01 19.49
CA PRO A 67 9.65 -23.89 18.06
C PRO A 67 8.35 -24.10 17.28
N VAL A 68 8.00 -23.13 16.43
CA VAL A 68 6.97 -23.29 15.40
C VAL A 68 7.63 -23.90 14.17
N ASN A 69 7.04 -24.96 13.63
CA ASN A 69 7.54 -25.60 12.41
C ASN A 69 7.55 -24.60 11.26
N THR A 70 8.71 -24.41 10.64
CA THR A 70 8.87 -23.51 9.49
C THR A 70 8.15 -24.09 8.28
N PHE A 71 7.27 -23.29 7.68
CA PHE A 71 6.67 -23.60 6.40
C PHE A 71 7.75 -23.59 5.32
N ARG A 72 7.85 -24.67 4.55
CA ARG A 72 8.81 -24.76 3.44
C ARG A 72 8.08 -24.70 2.11
N ALA A 73 8.44 -23.69 1.32
CA ALA A 73 8.04 -23.60 -0.07
C ALA A 73 8.79 -24.63 -0.92
N THR A 74 8.13 -25.15 -1.93
CA THR A 74 8.72 -26.11 -2.89
C THR A 74 9.28 -25.43 -4.14
N SER A 75 8.98 -24.14 -4.33
CA SER A 75 9.49 -23.32 -5.44
C SER A 75 9.42 -21.83 -5.11
N GLU A 76 10.25 -21.02 -5.78
CA GLU A 76 10.21 -19.54 -5.68
C GLU A 76 8.81 -18.97 -5.93
N GLY A 77 8.09 -19.52 -6.92
CA GLY A 77 6.73 -19.09 -7.24
C GLY A 77 5.75 -19.31 -6.08
N SER A 78 5.92 -20.38 -5.30
CA SER A 78 5.10 -20.62 -4.11
C SER A 78 5.42 -19.67 -2.96
N ILE A 79 6.67 -19.20 -2.82
CA ILE A 79 7.05 -18.16 -1.86
C ILE A 79 6.33 -16.85 -2.20
N PHE A 80 6.42 -16.44 -3.47
CA PHE A 80 5.77 -15.22 -3.93
C PHE A 80 4.25 -15.28 -3.78
N ALA A 81 3.62 -16.39 -4.21
CA ALA A 81 2.18 -16.60 -4.03
C ALA A 81 1.77 -16.55 -2.55
N GLY A 82 2.56 -17.18 -1.67
CA GLY A 82 2.35 -17.13 -0.22
C GLY A 82 2.38 -15.70 0.31
N LEU A 83 3.39 -14.91 -0.06
CA LEU A 83 3.49 -13.49 0.33
C LEU A 83 2.29 -12.67 -0.15
N VAL A 84 1.84 -12.87 -1.39
CA VAL A 84 0.66 -12.16 -1.93
C VAL A 84 -0.59 -12.53 -1.15
N VAL A 85 -0.80 -13.81 -0.86
CA VAL A 85 -1.96 -14.28 -0.08
C VAL A 85 -1.92 -13.74 1.35
N VAL A 86 -0.76 -13.76 2.01
CA VAL A 86 -0.61 -13.21 3.37
C VAL A 86 -0.86 -11.71 3.38
N THR A 87 -0.33 -10.97 2.40
CA THR A 87 -0.57 -9.53 2.26
C THR A 87 -2.05 -9.23 2.07
N ALA A 88 -2.73 -9.96 1.17
CA ALA A 88 -4.16 -9.81 0.96
C ALA A 88 -4.98 -10.19 2.22
N ALA A 89 -4.58 -11.23 2.95
CA ALA A 89 -5.22 -11.62 4.20
C ALA A 89 -5.07 -10.53 5.27
N VAL A 90 -3.88 -9.95 5.41
CA VAL A 90 -3.63 -8.81 6.31
C VAL A 90 -4.53 -7.62 5.91
N GLU A 91 -4.61 -7.26 4.63
CA GLU A 91 -5.52 -6.20 4.18
C GLU A 91 -6.97 -6.45 4.61
N ARG A 92 -7.47 -7.68 4.44
CA ARG A 92 -8.84 -8.07 4.85
C ARG A 92 -9.05 -7.98 6.35
N VAL A 93 -8.06 -8.38 7.14
CA VAL A 93 -8.13 -8.26 8.60
C VAL A 93 -8.13 -6.80 9.03
N LEU A 94 -7.41 -5.92 8.32
CA LEU A 94 -7.29 -4.50 8.68
C LEU A 94 -8.51 -3.65 8.28
N GLU A 95 -9.25 -4.02 7.24
CA GLU A 95 -10.47 -3.32 6.79
C GLU A 95 -11.39 -2.87 7.96
N PRO A 96 -11.84 -3.75 8.87
CA PRO A 96 -12.68 -3.36 10.00
C PRO A 96 -12.00 -2.42 11.00
N PHE A 97 -10.67 -2.42 11.10
CA PHE A 97 -9.93 -1.54 12.01
C PHE A 97 -9.72 -0.15 11.42
N THR A 98 -9.77 0.01 10.09
CA THR A 98 -9.61 1.32 9.44
C THR A 98 -10.67 2.34 9.87
N ARG A 99 -11.82 1.87 10.40
CA ARG A 99 -12.88 2.72 10.94
C ARG A 99 -12.49 3.49 12.20
N TRP A 100 -11.48 3.00 12.92
CA TRP A 100 -10.96 3.63 14.14
C TRP A 100 -9.75 4.53 13.89
N LEU A 101 -9.25 4.58 12.65
CA LEU A 101 -8.14 5.43 12.27
C LEU A 101 -8.57 6.90 12.11
N PRO A 102 -7.66 7.87 12.34
CA PRO A 102 -7.93 9.29 12.17
C PRO A 102 -8.29 9.63 10.71
N GLY A 103 -9.00 10.75 10.51
CA GLY A 103 -9.26 11.33 9.19
C GLY A 103 -10.72 11.53 8.81
N ARG A 104 -11.68 10.81 9.41
CA ARG A 104 -13.11 10.98 9.07
C ARG A 104 -13.63 12.38 9.37
N ALA A 105 -13.30 12.92 10.54
CA ALA A 105 -13.69 14.28 10.90
C ALA A 105 -13.04 15.33 9.99
N ALA A 106 -11.78 15.12 9.57
CA ALA A 106 -11.09 16.02 8.64
C ALA A 106 -11.71 15.96 7.23
N GLN A 107 -12.10 14.77 6.77
CA GLN A 107 -12.83 14.57 5.51
C GLN A 107 -14.15 15.33 5.51
N HIS A 108 -14.98 15.14 6.55
CA HIS A 108 -16.26 15.87 6.66
C HIS A 108 -16.08 17.39 6.69
N ARG A 109 -15.03 17.90 7.35
CA ARG A 109 -14.72 19.35 7.37
C ARG A 109 -14.31 19.86 6.00
N TYR A 110 -13.52 19.08 5.26
CA TYR A 110 -13.15 19.42 3.89
C TYR A 110 -14.36 19.43 2.95
N ASP A 111 -15.19 18.39 3.00
CA ASP A 111 -16.39 18.27 2.16
C ASP A 111 -17.37 19.43 2.45
N TRP A 112 -17.53 19.79 3.73
CA TRP A 112 -18.37 20.92 4.13
C TRP A 112 -17.80 22.27 3.66
N ALA A 113 -16.48 22.49 3.78
CA ALA A 113 -15.83 23.72 3.32
C ALA A 113 -15.91 23.86 1.79
N LEU A 114 -15.75 22.75 1.06
CA LEU A 114 -15.89 22.71 -0.39
C LEU A 114 -17.33 23.05 -0.83
N ALA A 115 -18.33 22.43 -0.20
CA ALA A 115 -19.74 22.73 -0.46
C ALA A 115 -20.10 24.19 -0.10
N ALA A 116 -19.57 24.74 0.99
CA ALA A 116 -19.78 26.14 1.34
C ALA A 116 -19.19 27.09 0.28
N MET A 117 -18.00 26.78 -0.25
CA MET A 117 -17.36 27.54 -1.31
C MET A 117 -18.16 27.48 -2.62
N GLU A 118 -18.66 26.31 -3.01
CA GLU A 118 -19.52 26.14 -4.19
C GLU A 118 -20.84 26.91 -4.07
N ASN A 119 -21.39 27.01 -2.86
CA ASN A 119 -22.60 27.79 -2.58
C ASN A 119 -22.34 29.30 -2.37
N GLY A 120 -21.11 29.79 -2.57
CA GLY A 120 -20.75 31.21 -2.40
C GLY A 120 -20.73 31.71 -0.95
N ALA A 121 -20.90 30.81 0.04
CA ALA A 121 -20.86 31.13 1.47
C ALA A 121 -19.48 30.87 2.11
N GLY A 122 -18.57 30.20 1.39
CA GLY A 122 -17.24 29.83 1.84
C GLY A 122 -16.12 30.71 1.28
N THR A 123 -14.92 30.52 1.82
CA THR A 123 -13.70 31.19 1.32
C THR A 123 -12.69 30.16 0.82
N THR A 124 -11.90 30.54 -0.19
CA THR A 124 -10.80 29.71 -0.69
C THR A 124 -9.79 29.35 0.42
N ALA A 125 -9.53 30.29 1.33
CA ALA A 125 -8.66 30.09 2.48
C ALA A 125 -9.18 29.00 3.44
N ALA A 126 -10.48 28.98 3.73
CA ALA A 126 -11.10 27.96 4.58
C ALA A 126 -11.03 26.56 3.94
N THR A 127 -11.32 26.45 2.64
CA THR A 127 -11.21 25.19 1.89
C THR A 127 -9.77 24.69 1.82
N ALA A 128 -8.81 25.59 1.60
CA ALA A 128 -7.39 25.25 1.59
C ALA A 128 -6.91 24.72 2.94
N LYS A 129 -7.33 25.35 4.06
CA LYS A 129 -7.02 24.87 5.40
C LYS A 129 -7.62 23.49 5.68
N ALA A 130 -8.90 23.29 5.35
CA ALA A 130 -9.55 22.00 5.55
C ALA A 130 -8.90 20.88 4.71
N LYS A 131 -8.44 21.21 3.49
CA LYS A 131 -7.66 20.29 2.64
C LYS A 131 -6.32 19.92 3.28
N ALA A 132 -5.61 20.89 3.84
CA ALA A 132 -4.35 20.63 4.55
C ALA A 132 -4.56 19.72 5.77
N ASP A 133 -5.59 19.99 6.59
CA ASP A 133 -5.94 19.16 7.75
C ASP A 133 -6.31 17.72 7.33
N LEU A 134 -6.99 17.54 6.18
CA LEU A 134 -7.30 16.23 5.62
C LEU A 134 -6.03 15.48 5.17
N GLU A 135 -5.13 16.15 4.45
CA GLU A 135 -3.88 15.52 4.01
C GLU A 135 -2.98 15.12 5.18
N GLN A 136 -2.92 15.95 6.23
CA GLN A 136 -2.24 15.60 7.47
C GLN A 136 -2.84 14.33 8.10
N ALA A 137 -4.17 14.26 8.21
CA ALA A 137 -4.83 13.09 8.80
C ALA A 137 -4.66 11.82 7.95
N LYS A 138 -4.56 11.94 6.62
CA LYS A 138 -4.21 10.81 5.73
C LYS A 138 -2.78 10.34 5.96
N ALA A 139 -1.83 11.26 6.15
CA ALA A 139 -0.44 10.91 6.45
C ALA A 139 -0.33 10.16 7.78
N ASP A 140 -0.98 10.66 8.84
CA ASP A 140 -1.03 9.98 10.16
C ASP A 140 -1.67 8.59 10.05
N LYS A 141 -2.81 8.49 9.34
CA LYS A 141 -3.50 7.23 9.07
C LYS A 141 -2.60 6.23 8.35
N GLY A 142 -1.82 6.69 7.36
CA GLY A 142 -0.90 5.85 6.59
C GLY A 142 0.16 5.20 7.48
N ILE A 143 0.81 5.99 8.34
CA ILE A 143 1.82 5.50 9.29
C ILE A 143 1.23 4.49 10.28
N ILE A 144 0.07 4.79 10.85
CA ILE A 144 -0.57 3.89 11.83
C ILE A 144 -1.01 2.59 11.15
N ALA A 145 -1.60 2.67 9.96
CA ALA A 145 -1.99 1.50 9.18
C ALA A 145 -0.78 0.63 8.81
N TRP A 146 0.34 1.24 8.41
CA TRP A 146 1.59 0.53 8.17
C TRP A 146 2.08 -0.20 9.41
N GLY A 147 2.18 0.49 10.55
CA GLY A 147 2.67 -0.13 11.79
C GLY A 147 1.78 -1.28 12.24
N LEU A 148 0.45 -1.13 12.09
CA LEU A 148 -0.52 -2.19 12.38
C LEU A 148 -0.36 -3.39 11.43
N ALA A 149 -0.19 -3.14 10.13
CA ALA A 149 0.01 -4.18 9.13
C ALA A 149 1.30 -4.96 9.38
N THR A 150 2.42 -4.27 9.61
CA THR A 150 3.70 -4.89 9.92
C THR A 150 3.64 -5.68 11.22
N GLY A 151 3.07 -5.10 12.29
CA GLY A 151 2.92 -5.80 13.57
C GLY A 151 2.09 -7.07 13.43
N LEU A 152 0.93 -6.99 12.77
CA LEU A 152 0.06 -8.14 12.53
C LEU A 152 0.73 -9.21 11.66
N ALA A 153 1.36 -8.82 10.55
CA ALA A 153 2.06 -9.74 9.66
C ALA A 153 3.25 -10.43 10.37
N THR A 154 3.96 -9.71 11.24
CA THR A 154 5.03 -10.26 12.08
C THR A 154 4.50 -11.36 13.00
N VAL A 155 3.37 -11.11 13.68
CA VAL A 155 2.72 -12.11 14.55
C VAL A 155 2.22 -13.31 13.75
N MET A 156 1.58 -13.07 12.60
CA MET A 156 1.11 -14.14 11.73
C MET A 156 2.27 -15.01 11.25
N SER A 157 3.37 -14.39 10.81
CA SER A 157 4.60 -15.07 10.41
C SER A 157 5.17 -15.93 11.54
N ALA A 158 5.31 -15.37 12.75
CA ALA A 158 5.79 -16.09 13.92
C ALA A 158 4.91 -17.27 14.32
N SER A 159 3.58 -17.10 14.30
CA SER A 159 2.63 -18.17 14.65
C SER A 159 2.50 -19.25 13.58
N GLY A 160 2.64 -18.88 12.30
CA GLY A 160 2.43 -19.76 11.15
C GLY A 160 3.72 -20.39 10.61
N GLY A 161 4.88 -19.99 11.12
CA GLY A 161 6.18 -20.45 10.65
C GLY A 161 6.54 -19.95 9.24
N PHE A 162 5.93 -18.86 8.78
CA PHE A 162 6.17 -18.31 7.45
C PHE A 162 7.32 -17.29 7.52
N TYR A 163 8.55 -17.78 7.48
CA TYR A 163 9.77 -16.99 7.68
C TYR A 163 10.51 -16.80 6.35
N LEU A 164 10.53 -15.58 5.80
CA LEU A 164 11.00 -15.34 4.44
C LEU A 164 12.47 -15.73 4.24
N LEU A 165 13.37 -15.31 5.14
CA LEU A 165 14.79 -15.63 5.00
C LEU A 165 15.05 -17.14 5.11
N HIS A 166 14.36 -17.83 6.02
CA HIS A 166 14.47 -19.29 6.13
C HIS A 166 13.82 -20.03 4.95
N MET A 167 12.85 -19.42 4.26
CA MET A 167 12.25 -19.99 3.06
C MET A 167 13.13 -19.85 1.81
N ILE A 168 13.91 -18.75 1.71
CA ILE A 168 14.85 -18.55 0.60
C ILE A 168 16.22 -19.18 0.86
N ALA A 169 16.54 -19.50 2.12
CA ALA A 169 17.78 -20.17 2.46
C ALA A 169 17.82 -21.59 1.87
N GLU A 170 18.83 -21.87 1.05
CA GLU A 170 19.03 -23.19 0.43
C GLU A 170 19.34 -24.28 1.47
N ASN A 171 19.97 -23.90 2.59
CA ASN A 171 20.38 -24.81 3.65
C ASN A 171 19.27 -24.92 4.73
N PRO A 172 18.67 -26.10 4.94
CA PRO A 172 17.64 -26.32 5.95
C PRO A 172 18.08 -26.08 7.40
N GLN A 173 19.37 -26.15 7.68
CA GLN A 173 19.99 -25.99 8.99
C GLN A 173 20.57 -24.58 9.19
N TRP A 174 20.28 -23.65 8.28
CA TRP A 174 20.69 -22.27 8.46
C TRP A 174 19.98 -21.64 9.66
N ASP A 175 20.76 -21.18 10.64
CA ASP A 175 20.30 -20.57 11.89
C ASP A 175 21.04 -19.25 12.19
N ALA A 176 21.48 -18.53 11.15
CA ALA A 176 22.21 -17.28 11.33
C ALA A 176 21.30 -16.14 11.84
N VAL A 177 20.00 -16.25 11.60
CA VAL A 177 19.00 -15.26 12.01
C VAL A 177 17.94 -15.96 12.85
N PRO A 178 17.71 -15.56 14.12
CA PRO A 178 16.62 -16.13 14.92
C PRO A 178 15.26 -15.94 14.25
N THR A 179 14.36 -16.92 14.37
CA THR A 179 13.05 -16.89 13.68
C THR A 179 12.19 -15.68 14.07
N TRP A 180 12.31 -15.15 15.28
CA TRP A 180 11.62 -13.92 15.68
C TRP A 180 12.11 -12.70 14.89
N VAL A 181 13.39 -12.65 14.51
CA VAL A 181 13.95 -11.58 13.65
C VAL A 181 13.46 -11.75 12.21
N ASP A 182 13.48 -12.97 11.68
CA ASP A 182 12.95 -13.23 10.33
C ASP A 182 11.45 -12.93 10.25
N SER A 183 10.70 -13.20 11.32
CA SER A 183 9.28 -12.84 11.38
C SER A 183 9.04 -11.34 11.24
N LEU A 184 9.91 -10.51 11.83
CA LEU A 184 9.87 -9.06 11.70
C LEU A 184 10.20 -8.62 10.27
N ILE A 185 11.23 -9.21 9.66
CA ILE A 185 11.63 -8.91 8.28
C ILE A 185 10.49 -9.26 7.33
N THR A 186 9.87 -10.42 7.53
CA THR A 186 8.69 -10.86 6.79
C THR A 186 7.53 -9.88 6.98
N GLY A 187 7.24 -9.49 8.23
CA GLY A 187 6.20 -8.51 8.54
C GLY A 187 6.46 -7.11 7.96
N LEU A 188 7.72 -6.68 7.87
CA LEU A 188 8.11 -5.43 7.22
C LEU A 188 7.87 -5.47 5.72
N ILE A 189 8.25 -6.58 5.07
CA ILE A 189 8.02 -6.78 3.62
C ILE A 189 6.53 -6.80 3.32
N VAL A 190 5.75 -7.60 4.06
CA VAL A 190 4.29 -7.66 3.91
C VAL A 190 3.65 -6.30 4.20
N GLY A 191 4.04 -5.64 5.29
CA GLY A 191 3.53 -4.32 5.65
C GLY A 191 3.85 -3.25 4.60
N SER A 192 5.03 -3.31 3.98
CA SER A 192 5.43 -2.40 2.89
C SER A 192 4.64 -2.61 1.61
N GLY A 193 4.11 -3.82 1.39
CA GLY A 193 3.25 -4.15 0.24
C GLY A 193 1.84 -3.57 0.34
N THR A 194 1.45 -2.98 1.48
CA THR A 194 0.12 -2.39 1.63
C THR A 194 0.05 -1.00 0.97
N LYS A 195 -1.04 -0.72 0.25
CA LYS A 195 -1.28 0.57 -0.45
C LYS A 195 -0.94 1.83 0.37
N PRO A 196 -1.23 1.90 1.69
CA PRO A 196 -0.91 3.08 2.50
C PRO A 196 0.59 3.41 2.56
N VAL A 197 1.48 2.42 2.41
CA VAL A 197 2.94 2.63 2.46
C VAL A 197 3.48 3.18 1.16
N HIS A 198 2.97 2.71 0.02
CA HIS A 198 3.34 3.29 -1.28
C HIS A 198 2.98 4.78 -1.34
N ASP A 199 1.81 5.12 -0.80
CA ASP A 199 1.38 6.51 -0.64
C ASP A 199 2.28 7.28 0.34
N LEU A 200 2.79 6.64 1.39
CA LEU A 200 3.69 7.27 2.36
C LEU A 200 5.09 7.53 1.77
N ILE A 201 5.69 6.55 1.08
CA ILE A 201 7.03 6.65 0.50
C ILE A 201 7.03 7.69 -0.62
N SER A 202 6.03 7.68 -1.50
CA SER A 202 5.89 8.70 -2.55
C SER A 202 5.75 10.11 -1.95
N ARG A 203 5.02 10.28 -0.83
CA ARG A 203 4.94 11.55 -0.09
C ARG A 203 6.29 11.98 0.49
N VAL A 204 7.05 11.06 1.07
CA VAL A 204 8.39 11.35 1.63
C VAL A 204 9.39 11.73 0.52
N GLN A 205 9.33 11.05 -0.63
CA GLN A 205 10.17 11.36 -1.80
C GLN A 205 9.86 12.75 -2.35
N GLN A 206 8.58 13.10 -2.53
CA GLN A 206 8.15 14.44 -2.97
C GLN A 206 8.63 15.56 -2.03
N ASN A 207 8.65 15.30 -0.71
CA ASN A 207 9.15 16.26 0.27
C ASN A 207 10.67 16.43 0.20
N LYS A 208 11.42 15.36 -0.08
CA LYS A 208 12.88 15.40 -0.23
C LYS A 208 13.31 16.18 -1.47
N GLU A 209 12.62 15.99 -2.59
CA GLU A 209 12.88 16.70 -3.85
C GLU A 209 12.61 18.21 -3.72
N LYS A 210 11.53 18.60 -3.02
CA LYS A 210 11.26 20.01 -2.72
C LYS A 210 12.29 20.66 -1.79
N GLY A 211 12.82 19.92 -0.82
CA GLY A 211 13.84 20.42 0.11
C GLY A 211 15.22 20.65 -0.53
N GLN A 212 15.47 20.14 -1.74
CA GLN A 212 16.70 20.39 -2.50
C GLN A 212 16.60 21.58 -3.45
N LEU A 213 15.40 22.14 -3.62
CA LEU A 213 15.11 23.27 -4.52
C LEU A 213 14.84 24.58 -3.76
N ALA A 214 14.98 24.57 -2.43
CA ALA A 214 14.90 25.73 -1.53
C ALA A 214 16.28 26.03 -0.94
#